data_AF-A0AAN4W4A6-F1
#
_entry.id   AF-A0AAN4W4A6-F1
#
_cell.length_a   1.000
_cell.length_b   1.000
_cell.length_c   1.000
_cell.angle_alpha   90.00
_cell.angle_beta   90.00
_cell.angle_gamma   90.00
#
_symmetry.space_group_name_H-M   'P 1'
#
loop_
_entity.id
_entity.type
_entity.pdbx_description
1 polymer ?
#
loop_
_entity_poly.entity_id
_entity_poly.type
_entity_poly.pdbx_seq_one_letter_code
_entity_poly.pdbx_strand_id
1 'polypeptide(L)'
;MFNSLHSKLTQEFPKWGKACWKNVLALSLGIIRKGTVCLNKVKDCIGSILENQSTSASGHYKRLTRIFTEYSDTHLWSDLLQLSAMHMHKGGDFLMVDGTSWKQGDRTFHFMTLAILYNGVAVPIYFMNLEKKGISNQEERIQLLEEASKLFNLEGKILLADREYAGQKFIKYLEDNGFKYVLRVKECNFKNQWNEKSMTKAQMISKVINSKVKGKTMSAKMKFEAGDNCRMVIKKSEDAEKEPVIFLLTNLSKNAYKVAEDYRKRWQIETCFRHVSDI
;
A
#
# COMPACT_ATOMS: atom_id res chain seq x y z
N MET A 1 4.72 -29.63 12.72
CA MET A 1 4.60 -28.19 12.40
C MET A 1 3.20 -27.63 12.68
N PHE A 2 2.13 -28.20 12.13
CA PHE A 2 0.75 -27.66 12.31
C PHE A 2 0.31 -27.53 13.77
N ASN A 3 0.62 -28.51 14.63
CA ASN A 3 0.16 -28.51 16.02
C ASN A 3 0.80 -27.38 16.87
N SER A 4 2.08 -27.07 16.64
CA SER A 4 2.78 -26.01 17.36
C SER A 4 2.34 -24.61 16.92
N LEU A 5 2.11 -24.41 15.61
CA LEU A 5 1.55 -23.15 15.08
C LEU A 5 0.10 -22.95 15.53
N HIS A 6 -0.71 -24.02 15.51
CA HIS A 6 -2.07 -23.98 16.01
C HIS A 6 -2.14 -23.49 17.45
N SER A 7 -1.33 -24.05 18.36
CA SER A 7 -1.35 -23.65 19.77
C SER A 7 -1.10 -22.16 19.96
N LYS A 8 -0.16 -21.58 19.20
CA LYS A 8 0.14 -20.15 19.25
C LYS A 8 -0.99 -19.31 18.68
N LEU A 9 -1.52 -19.69 17.51
CA LEU A 9 -2.62 -18.97 16.86
C LEU A 9 -3.90 -18.99 17.70
N THR A 10 -4.21 -20.11 18.37
CA THR A 10 -5.35 -20.20 19.27
C THR A 10 -5.16 -19.37 20.54
N GLN A 11 -3.93 -19.24 21.04
CA GLN A 11 -3.65 -18.39 22.20
C GLN A 11 -3.85 -16.90 21.86
N GLU A 12 -3.35 -16.46 20.70
CA GLU A 12 -3.47 -15.06 20.24
C GLU A 12 -4.89 -14.73 19.76
N PHE A 13 -5.58 -15.70 19.14
CA PHE A 13 -6.90 -15.52 18.54
C PHE A 13 -7.87 -16.66 18.95
N PRO A 14 -8.35 -16.65 20.21
CA PRO A 14 -9.10 -17.78 20.79
C PRO A 14 -10.46 -18.04 20.16
N LYS A 15 -11.01 -17.06 19.43
CA LYS A 15 -12.32 -17.18 18.76
C LYS A 15 -12.33 -18.18 17.59
N TRP A 16 -11.16 -18.53 17.03
CA TRP A 16 -11.08 -19.44 15.90
C TRP A 16 -10.72 -20.86 16.32
N GLY A 17 -11.60 -21.81 15.99
CA GLY A 17 -11.39 -23.21 16.27
C GLY A 17 -10.30 -23.88 15.42
N LYS A 18 -9.88 -25.07 15.84
CA LYS A 18 -8.84 -25.88 15.19
C LYS A 18 -9.05 -26.11 13.70
N ALA A 19 -10.29 -26.33 13.29
CA ALA A 19 -10.63 -26.56 11.88
C ALA A 19 -10.36 -25.33 11.01
N CYS A 20 -10.68 -24.13 11.52
CA CYS A 20 -10.41 -22.87 10.84
C CYS A 20 -8.91 -22.70 10.61
N TRP A 21 -8.10 -22.77 11.67
CA TRP A 21 -6.65 -22.61 11.57
C TRP A 21 -5.98 -23.66 10.70
N LYS A 22 -6.46 -24.91 10.74
CA LYS A 22 -5.94 -25.96 9.86
C LYS A 22 -6.22 -25.64 8.39
N ASN A 23 -7.39 -25.10 8.06
CA ASN A 23 -7.73 -24.71 6.69
C ASN A 23 -6.94 -23.47 6.23
N VAL A 24 -6.78 -22.45 7.09
CA VAL A 24 -5.93 -21.28 6.81
C VAL A 24 -4.50 -21.73 6.51
N LEU A 25 -3.89 -22.50 7.39
CA LEU A 25 -2.51 -22.96 7.23
C LEU A 25 -2.34 -23.85 5.98
N ALA A 26 -3.31 -24.72 5.69
CA ALA A 26 -3.29 -25.54 4.48
C ALA A 26 -3.37 -24.69 3.20
N LEU A 27 -4.23 -23.67 3.20
CA LEU A 27 -4.35 -22.73 2.09
C LEU A 27 -3.07 -21.93 1.90
N SER A 28 -2.53 -21.31 2.96
CA SER A 28 -1.30 -20.51 2.91
C SER A 28 -0.10 -21.35 2.41
N LEU A 29 0.12 -22.53 2.98
CA LEU A 29 1.21 -23.42 2.56
C LEU A 29 1.00 -23.94 1.14
N GLY A 30 -0.25 -24.18 0.74
CA GLY A 30 -0.60 -24.59 -0.61
C GLY A 30 -0.26 -23.52 -1.66
N ILE A 31 -0.63 -22.26 -1.38
CA ILE A 31 -0.30 -21.11 -2.22
C ILE A 31 1.21 -20.94 -2.33
N ILE A 32 1.93 -20.99 -1.21
CA ILE A 32 3.41 -20.89 -1.19
C ILE A 32 4.04 -22.01 -2.00
N ARG A 33 3.59 -23.26 -1.83
CA ARG A 33 4.18 -24.43 -2.50
C ARG A 33 3.91 -24.46 -4.01
N LYS A 34 2.75 -23.96 -4.46
CA LYS A 34 2.40 -23.93 -5.89
C LYS A 34 2.73 -22.61 -6.58
N GLY A 35 3.04 -21.54 -5.83
CA GLY A 35 3.28 -20.21 -6.39
C GLY A 35 2.06 -19.63 -7.11
N THR A 36 0.85 -19.97 -6.69
CA THR A 36 -0.39 -19.52 -7.33
C THR A 36 -1.56 -19.48 -6.35
N VAL A 37 -2.48 -18.55 -6.58
CA VAL A 37 -3.76 -18.42 -5.84
C VAL A 37 -4.90 -19.20 -6.49
N CYS A 38 -4.66 -19.84 -7.65
CA CYS A 38 -5.65 -20.68 -8.32
C CYS A 38 -5.93 -21.96 -7.51
N LEU A 39 -7.05 -22.00 -6.78
CA LEU A 39 -7.39 -23.13 -5.89
C LEU A 39 -7.44 -24.48 -6.61
N ASN A 40 -7.78 -24.49 -7.91
CA ASN A 40 -7.81 -25.71 -8.71
C ASN A 40 -6.41 -26.31 -8.91
N LYS A 41 -5.35 -25.48 -8.94
CA LYS A 41 -3.95 -25.94 -8.96
C LYS A 41 -3.43 -26.22 -7.55
N VAL A 42 -3.88 -25.46 -6.55
CA VAL A 42 -3.47 -25.62 -5.15
C VAL A 42 -3.93 -26.95 -4.57
N LYS A 43 -5.14 -27.42 -4.91
CA LYS A 43 -5.73 -28.66 -4.37
C LYS A 43 -4.81 -29.87 -4.47
N ASP A 44 -3.96 -29.94 -5.50
CA ASP A 44 -3.12 -31.09 -5.82
C ASP A 44 -1.94 -31.27 -4.84
N CYS A 45 -1.57 -30.25 -4.06
CA CYS A 45 -0.52 -30.39 -3.03
C CYS A 45 -1.06 -30.56 -1.60
N ILE A 46 -2.37 -30.41 -1.39
CA ILE A 46 -2.95 -30.38 -0.04
C ILE A 46 -2.84 -31.73 0.67
N GLY A 47 -2.99 -32.85 -0.05
CA GLY A 47 -2.84 -34.17 0.54
C GLY A 47 -1.44 -34.40 1.13
N SER A 48 -0.40 -33.92 0.44
CA SER A 48 0.98 -33.95 0.94
C SER A 48 1.18 -33.01 2.13
N ILE A 49 0.60 -31.81 2.12
CA ILE A 49 0.72 -30.83 3.21
C ILE A 49 0.05 -31.33 4.49
N LEU A 50 -1.08 -32.03 4.36
CA LEU A 50 -1.89 -32.51 5.48
C LEU A 50 -1.59 -33.96 5.88
N GLU A 51 -0.62 -34.60 5.23
CA GLU A 51 -0.30 -36.02 5.43
C GLU A 51 -1.53 -36.92 5.32
N ASN A 52 -2.43 -36.59 4.38
CA ASN A 52 -3.68 -37.30 4.15
C ASN A 52 -3.85 -37.56 2.65
N GLN A 53 -3.50 -38.78 2.24
CA GLN A 53 -3.61 -39.24 0.85
C GLN A 53 -4.96 -39.90 0.53
N SER A 54 -5.81 -40.17 1.53
CA SER A 54 -7.11 -40.80 1.31
C SER A 54 -8.18 -39.83 0.79
N THR A 55 -7.98 -38.52 0.96
CA THR A 55 -8.89 -37.51 0.46
C THR A 55 -8.64 -37.22 -1.02
N SER A 56 -9.68 -37.23 -1.84
CA SER A 56 -9.59 -36.88 -3.26
C SER A 56 -9.22 -35.41 -3.49
N ALA A 57 -8.67 -35.10 -4.67
CA ALA A 57 -8.38 -33.73 -5.08
C ALA A 57 -9.63 -32.82 -5.06
N SER A 58 -10.81 -33.35 -5.40
CA SER A 58 -12.07 -32.61 -5.30
C SER A 58 -12.47 -32.32 -3.84
N GLY A 59 -12.20 -33.25 -2.91
CA GLY A 59 -12.35 -33.03 -1.48
C GLY A 59 -11.42 -31.94 -0.94
N HIS A 60 -10.17 -31.91 -1.41
CA HIS A 60 -9.24 -30.83 -1.09
C HIS A 60 -9.68 -29.48 -1.65
N TYR A 61 -10.18 -29.43 -2.87
CA TYR A 61 -10.74 -28.19 -3.44
C TYR A 61 -11.90 -27.66 -2.57
N LYS A 62 -12.86 -28.53 -2.23
CA LYS A 62 -13.97 -28.16 -1.31
C LYS A 62 -13.46 -27.68 0.04
N ARG A 63 -12.39 -28.27 0.60
CA ARG A 63 -11.76 -27.79 1.84
C ARG A 63 -11.21 -26.36 1.68
N LEU A 64 -10.50 -26.08 0.58
CA LEU A 64 -9.91 -24.76 0.34
C LEU A 64 -10.97 -23.68 0.17
N THR A 65 -12.11 -24.01 -0.46
CA THR A 65 -13.20 -23.04 -0.64
C THR A 65 -13.90 -22.66 0.67
N ARG A 66 -13.84 -23.49 1.72
CA ARG A 66 -14.51 -23.21 3.00
C ARG A 66 -14.09 -21.88 3.63
N ILE A 67 -12.82 -21.51 3.51
CA ILE A 67 -12.35 -20.21 4.00
C ILE A 67 -13.12 -19.05 3.35
N PHE A 68 -13.45 -19.17 2.07
CA PHE A 68 -14.17 -18.14 1.32
C PHE A 68 -15.68 -18.25 1.42
N THR A 69 -16.24 -19.43 1.72
CA THR A 69 -17.70 -19.62 1.78
C THR A 69 -18.26 -19.59 3.20
N GLU A 70 -17.49 -20.02 4.20
CA GLU A 70 -17.93 -20.10 5.61
C GLU A 70 -17.41 -18.92 6.44
N TYR A 71 -16.31 -18.29 6.02
CA TYR A 71 -15.65 -17.20 6.78
C TYR A 71 -15.62 -15.87 6.04
N SER A 72 -16.31 -15.73 4.89
CA SER A 72 -16.37 -14.49 4.09
C SER A 72 -16.73 -13.27 4.92
N ASP A 73 -17.80 -13.38 5.70
CA ASP A 73 -18.42 -12.27 6.43
C ASP A 73 -18.00 -12.21 7.90
N THR A 74 -16.86 -12.83 8.21
CA THR A 74 -16.34 -12.94 9.57
C THR A 74 -15.09 -12.09 9.76
N HIS A 75 -14.74 -11.84 11.02
CA HIS A 75 -13.52 -11.10 11.39
C HIS A 75 -12.22 -11.87 11.10
N LEU A 76 -12.28 -13.07 10.49
CA LEU A 76 -11.09 -13.87 10.23
C LEU A 76 -10.08 -13.09 9.38
N TRP A 77 -10.56 -12.33 8.40
CA TRP A 77 -9.70 -11.53 7.53
C TRP A 77 -8.99 -10.40 8.28
N SER A 78 -9.68 -9.70 9.17
CA SER A 78 -9.05 -8.65 9.99
C SER A 78 -8.02 -9.24 10.96
N ASP A 79 -8.26 -10.42 11.52
CA ASP A 79 -7.27 -11.10 12.37
C ASP A 79 -6.07 -11.62 11.58
N LEU A 80 -6.27 -12.12 10.35
CA LEU A 80 -5.17 -12.52 9.47
C LEU A 80 -4.31 -11.31 9.07
N LEU A 81 -4.94 -10.16 8.83
CA LEU A 81 -4.24 -8.89 8.63
C LEU A 81 -3.50 -8.44 9.88
N GLN A 82 -4.11 -8.57 11.07
CA GLN A 82 -3.43 -8.25 12.33
C GLN A 82 -2.27 -9.21 12.62
N LEU A 83 -2.41 -10.50 12.31
CA LEU A 83 -1.32 -11.47 12.41
C LEU A 83 -0.16 -11.08 11.49
N SER A 84 -0.45 -10.69 10.24
CA SER A 84 0.60 -10.23 9.32
C SER A 84 1.25 -8.93 9.85
N ALA A 85 0.45 -7.98 10.37
CA ALA A 85 0.90 -6.77 11.06
C ALA A 85 1.90 -7.06 12.17
N MET A 86 1.54 -7.95 13.08
CA MET A 86 2.32 -8.33 14.24
C MET A 86 3.66 -8.95 13.86
N HIS A 87 3.81 -9.52 12.67
CA HIS A 87 5.10 -10.05 12.20
C HIS A 87 5.87 -9.00 11.38
N MET A 88 5.17 -8.03 10.80
CA MET A 88 5.75 -6.94 10.02
C MET A 88 6.11 -5.69 10.83
N HIS A 89 5.78 -5.61 12.14
CA HIS A 89 6.04 -4.43 12.98
C HIS A 89 7.52 -3.96 13.00
N LYS A 90 8.48 -4.87 12.75
CA LYS A 90 9.92 -4.54 12.67
C LYS A 90 10.42 -4.19 11.27
N GLY A 91 9.54 -4.15 10.26
CA GLY A 91 9.94 -3.92 8.88
C GLY A 91 9.10 -2.87 8.17
N GLY A 92 9.78 -2.03 7.41
CA GLY A 92 9.17 -1.10 6.47
C GLY A 92 8.92 0.29 7.04
N ASP A 93 9.73 1.23 6.55
CA ASP A 93 9.58 2.66 6.84
C ASP A 93 8.59 3.34 5.89
N PHE A 94 8.19 2.68 4.81
CA PHE A 94 7.42 3.29 3.72
C PHE A 94 6.04 2.67 3.63
N LEU A 95 5.02 3.54 3.64
CA LEU A 95 3.64 3.22 3.32
C LEU A 95 3.35 3.68 1.90
N MET A 96 2.48 2.97 1.20
CA MET A 96 2.04 3.30 -0.16
C MET A 96 0.52 3.20 -0.22
N VAL A 97 -0.12 4.17 -0.85
CA VAL A 97 -1.55 4.11 -1.15
C VAL A 97 -1.74 4.11 -2.65
N ASP A 98 -2.55 3.17 -3.12
CA ASP A 98 -2.95 3.10 -4.51
C ASP A 98 -4.32 2.44 -4.65
N GLY A 99 -4.94 2.61 -5.81
CA GLY A 99 -6.33 2.27 -6.07
C GLY A 99 -6.41 1.33 -7.26
N THR A 100 -7.16 0.25 -7.13
CA THR A 100 -7.41 -0.67 -8.24
C THR A 100 -8.91 -0.77 -8.48
N SER A 101 -9.30 -0.80 -9.75
CA SER A 101 -10.71 -0.89 -10.15
C SER A 101 -10.90 -1.99 -11.18
N TRP A 102 -11.94 -2.79 -11.00
CA TRP A 102 -12.38 -3.73 -12.02
C TRP A 102 -13.90 -3.82 -12.08
N LYS A 103 -14.40 -4.44 -13.14
CA LYS A 103 -15.83 -4.70 -13.34
C LYS A 103 -16.07 -6.20 -13.43
N GLN A 104 -17.16 -6.64 -12.83
CA GLN A 104 -17.68 -8.00 -12.98
C GLN A 104 -19.16 -7.90 -13.37
N GLY A 105 -19.46 -8.10 -14.65
CA GLY A 105 -20.76 -7.75 -15.22
C GLY A 105 -21.05 -6.25 -14.98
N ASP A 106 -22.17 -5.96 -14.34
CA ASP A 106 -22.59 -4.58 -14.03
C ASP A 106 -22.01 -4.04 -12.72
N ARG A 107 -21.37 -4.89 -11.89
CA ARG A 107 -20.79 -4.47 -10.61
C ARG A 107 -19.41 -3.87 -10.83
N THR A 108 -19.17 -2.69 -10.25
CA THR A 108 -17.86 -2.04 -10.22
C THR A 108 -17.26 -2.21 -8.83
N PHE A 109 -16.04 -2.75 -8.78
CA PHE A 109 -15.25 -2.84 -7.57
C PHE A 109 -14.14 -1.80 -7.66
N HIS A 110 -13.99 -0.98 -6.62
CA HIS A 110 -12.90 -0.02 -6.54
C HIS A 110 -12.28 -0.11 -5.15
N PHE A 111 -11.09 -0.70 -5.08
CA PHE A 111 -10.38 -0.89 -3.82
C PHE A 111 -9.28 0.14 -3.68
N MET A 112 -9.31 0.91 -2.59
CA MET A 112 -8.18 1.71 -2.16
C MET A 112 -7.38 0.90 -1.14
N THR A 113 -6.10 0.69 -1.44
CA THR A 113 -5.23 -0.22 -0.69
C THR A 113 -4.09 0.56 -0.07
N LEU A 114 -3.86 0.34 1.23
CA LEU A 114 -2.67 0.75 1.96
C LEU A 114 -1.72 -0.45 2.05
N ALA A 115 -0.49 -0.26 1.59
CA ALA A 115 0.56 -1.26 1.65
C ALA A 115 1.79 -0.76 2.40
N ILE A 116 2.50 -1.66 3.07
CA ILE A 116 3.81 -1.41 3.67
C ILE A 116 4.91 -1.99 2.79
N LEU A 117 6.01 -1.26 2.62
CA LEU A 117 7.17 -1.78 1.90
C LEU A 117 8.00 -2.66 2.83
N TYR A 118 8.02 -3.97 2.58
CA TYR A 118 8.78 -4.95 3.35
C TYR A 118 9.76 -5.70 2.43
N ASN A 119 11.07 -5.58 2.68
CA ASN A 119 12.12 -6.24 1.90
C ASN A 119 11.99 -6.07 0.37
N GLY A 120 11.62 -4.87 -0.08
CA GLY A 120 11.45 -4.55 -1.51
C GLY A 120 10.09 -4.92 -2.09
N VAL A 121 9.21 -5.56 -1.32
CA VAL A 121 7.86 -5.96 -1.75
C VAL A 121 6.82 -5.09 -1.04
N ALA A 122 5.85 -4.55 -1.78
CA ALA A 122 4.70 -3.90 -1.18
C ALA A 122 3.72 -4.98 -0.67
N VAL A 123 3.47 -5.00 0.64
CA VAL A 123 2.55 -5.93 1.28
C VAL A 123 1.30 -5.16 1.70
N PRO A 124 0.11 -5.48 1.15
CA PRO A 124 -1.14 -4.87 1.58
C PRO A 124 -1.38 -5.11 3.07
N ILE A 125 -1.66 -4.03 3.80
CA ILE A 125 -1.97 -4.08 5.23
C ILE A 125 -3.42 -3.72 5.51
N TYR A 126 -4.03 -2.90 4.65
CA TYR A 126 -5.43 -2.52 4.79
C TYR A 126 -6.02 -2.14 3.43
N PHE A 127 -7.32 -2.34 3.23
CA PHE A 127 -8.02 -1.94 2.01
C PHE A 127 -9.49 -1.64 2.29
N MET A 128 -10.07 -0.75 1.49
CA MET A 128 -11.50 -0.43 1.53
C MET A 128 -12.07 -0.49 0.11
N ASN A 129 -13.23 -1.14 -0.04
CA ASN A 129 -14.02 -1.05 -1.25
C ASN A 129 -14.83 0.24 -1.22
N LEU A 130 -14.61 1.13 -2.18
CA LEU A 130 -15.31 2.40 -2.29
C LEU A 130 -16.63 2.30 -3.07
N GLU A 131 -16.91 1.14 -3.67
CA GLU A 131 -18.18 0.82 -4.38
C GLU A 131 -18.60 1.85 -5.44
N LYS A 132 -17.64 2.65 -5.92
CA LYS A 132 -17.87 3.72 -6.88
C LYS A 132 -16.84 3.68 -7.99
N LYS A 133 -17.24 4.18 -9.16
CA LYS A 133 -16.34 4.38 -10.29
C LYS A 133 -15.58 5.70 -10.09
N GLY A 134 -14.26 5.65 -10.09
CA GLY A 134 -13.41 6.86 -10.10
C GLY A 134 -12.36 6.87 -8.99
N ILE A 135 -11.84 8.05 -8.70
CA ILE A 135 -10.76 8.28 -7.73
C ILE A 135 -11.38 8.45 -6.33
N SER A 136 -10.66 8.01 -5.29
CA SER A 136 -11.03 8.30 -3.89
C SER A 136 -11.13 9.81 -3.63
N ASN A 137 -11.97 10.24 -2.69
CA ASN A 137 -11.98 11.61 -2.19
C ASN A 137 -11.01 11.75 -0.99
N GLN A 138 -10.87 12.96 -0.43
CA GLN A 138 -9.91 13.20 0.66
C GLN A 138 -10.38 12.56 1.96
N GLU A 139 -11.68 12.57 2.22
CA GLU A 139 -12.31 11.98 3.40
C GLU A 139 -12.12 10.45 3.45
N GLU A 140 -12.27 9.76 2.32
CA GLU A 140 -12.01 8.32 2.20
C GLU A 140 -10.54 7.98 2.46
N ARG A 141 -9.60 8.82 1.99
CA ARG A 141 -8.16 8.61 2.24
C ARG A 141 -7.81 8.78 3.71
N ILE A 142 -8.46 9.73 4.38
CA ILE A 142 -8.32 9.93 5.83
C ILE A 142 -8.86 8.70 6.54
N GLN A 143 -10.07 8.26 6.20
CA GLN A 143 -10.69 7.07 6.77
C GLN A 143 -9.81 5.82 6.60
N LEU A 144 -9.17 5.64 5.44
CA LEU A 144 -8.23 4.54 5.20
C LEU A 144 -7.10 4.52 6.24
N LEU A 145 -6.50 5.68 6.51
CA LEU A 145 -5.39 5.81 7.46
C LEU A 145 -5.87 5.64 8.90
N GLU A 146 -7.05 6.17 9.25
CA GLU A 146 -7.65 6.03 10.58
C GLU A 146 -7.96 4.58 10.90
N GLU A 147 -8.66 3.87 10.00
CA GLU A 147 -8.99 2.46 10.21
C GLU A 147 -7.74 1.57 10.20
N ALA A 148 -6.77 1.86 9.32
CA ALA A 148 -5.50 1.15 9.34
C ALA A 148 -4.71 1.40 10.64
N SER A 149 -4.75 2.61 11.20
CA SER A 149 -4.05 2.95 12.46
C SER A 149 -4.61 2.21 13.67
N LYS A 150 -5.88 1.76 13.63
CA LYS A 150 -6.46 0.91 14.69
C LYS A 150 -5.86 -0.50 14.72
N LEU A 151 -5.35 -0.97 13.57
CA LEU A 151 -4.84 -2.33 13.41
C LEU A 151 -3.30 -2.39 13.33
N PHE A 152 -2.67 -1.31 12.84
CA PHE A 152 -1.24 -1.21 12.57
C PHE A 152 -0.67 0.05 13.21
N ASN A 153 0.50 -0.05 13.85
CA ASN A 153 1.24 1.15 14.24
C ASN A 153 1.83 1.81 12.99
N LEU A 154 1.24 2.93 12.56
CA LEU A 154 1.70 3.72 11.42
C LEU A 154 2.66 4.86 11.82
N GLU A 155 2.93 5.03 13.12
CA GLU A 155 3.77 6.11 13.63
C GLU A 155 5.20 6.04 13.04
N GLY A 156 5.74 7.20 12.70
CA GLY A 156 7.09 7.34 12.14
C GLY A 156 7.26 6.86 10.70
N LYS A 157 6.23 6.24 10.10
CA LYS A 157 6.28 5.78 8.71
C LYS A 157 6.11 6.93 7.71
N ILE A 158 6.64 6.74 6.51
CA ILE A 158 6.63 7.69 5.40
C ILE A 158 5.61 7.25 4.37
N LEU A 159 4.53 8.00 4.22
CA LEU A 159 3.52 7.78 3.19
C LEU A 159 3.99 8.27 1.82
N LEU A 160 4.00 7.36 0.84
CA LEU A 160 4.27 7.64 -0.57
C LEU A 160 2.95 7.51 -1.35
N ALA A 161 2.55 8.55 -2.07
CA ALA A 161 1.32 8.49 -2.87
C ALA A 161 1.42 9.34 -4.15
N ASP A 162 0.68 8.94 -5.19
CA ASP A 162 0.67 9.63 -6.49
C ASP A 162 -0.28 10.85 -6.49
N ARG A 163 -0.29 11.59 -7.60
CA ARG A 163 -1.02 12.85 -7.87
C ARG A 163 -2.46 12.84 -7.44
N GLU A 164 -3.10 11.69 -7.63
CA GLU A 164 -4.52 11.53 -7.38
C GLU A 164 -4.81 11.66 -5.89
N TYR A 165 -3.86 11.30 -5.02
CA TYR A 165 -4.03 11.24 -3.57
C TYR A 165 -3.69 12.55 -2.84
N ALA A 166 -3.12 13.54 -3.53
CA ALA A 166 -2.79 14.82 -2.94
C ALA A 166 -4.00 15.77 -2.87
N GLY A 167 -4.21 16.39 -1.71
CA GLY A 167 -5.24 17.42 -1.49
C GLY A 167 -5.01 18.16 -0.18
N GLN A 168 -5.49 19.40 -0.08
CA GLN A 168 -5.19 20.28 1.07
C GLN A 168 -5.72 19.72 2.40
N LYS A 169 -6.94 19.16 2.43
CA LYS A 169 -7.50 18.54 3.65
C LYS A 169 -6.70 17.31 4.05
N PHE A 170 -6.32 16.48 3.08
CA PHE A 170 -5.51 15.29 3.31
C PHE A 170 -4.12 15.66 3.85
N ILE A 171 -3.47 16.66 3.25
CA ILE A 171 -2.18 17.18 3.73
C ILE A 171 -2.30 17.72 5.15
N LYS A 172 -3.34 18.50 5.44
CA LYS A 172 -3.59 19.02 6.78
C LYS A 172 -3.75 17.88 7.80
N TYR A 173 -4.54 16.86 7.47
CA TYR A 173 -4.69 15.68 8.32
C TYR A 173 -3.34 14.98 8.59
N LEU A 174 -2.50 14.81 7.56
CA LEU A 174 -1.18 14.20 7.71
C LEU A 174 -0.28 15.02 8.65
N GLU A 175 -0.25 16.35 8.51
CA GLU A 175 0.51 17.24 9.40
C GLU A 175 -0.02 17.21 10.83
N ASP A 176 -1.34 17.35 11.02
CA ASP A 176 -2.00 17.38 12.33
C ASP A 176 -1.78 16.07 13.12
N ASN A 177 -1.61 14.94 12.42
CA ASN A 177 -1.35 13.62 13.02
C ASN A 177 0.13 13.19 12.96
N GLY A 178 1.05 14.09 12.58
CA GLY A 178 2.49 13.83 12.63
C GLY A 178 3.02 12.84 11.56
N PHE A 179 2.23 12.52 10.54
CA PHE A 179 2.66 11.64 9.45
C PHE A 179 3.80 12.26 8.66
N LYS A 180 4.77 11.44 8.26
CA LYS A 180 5.77 11.82 7.26
C LYS A 180 5.30 11.41 5.89
N TYR A 181 5.57 12.22 4.86
CA TYR A 181 5.09 11.90 3.52
C TYR A 181 5.96 12.43 2.38
N VAL A 182 5.79 11.79 1.23
CA VAL A 182 6.23 12.25 -0.08
C VAL A 182 5.08 12.03 -1.07
N LEU A 183 4.35 13.10 -1.36
CA LEU A 183 3.20 13.08 -2.25
C LEU A 183 3.59 13.65 -3.62
N ARG A 184 3.35 12.92 -4.71
CA ARG A 184 3.43 13.53 -6.04
C ARG A 184 2.23 14.42 -6.23
N VAL A 185 2.45 15.60 -6.82
CA VAL A 185 1.40 16.61 -6.98
C VAL A 185 1.39 17.16 -8.40
N LYS A 186 0.22 17.60 -8.87
CA LYS A 186 0.13 18.41 -10.08
C LYS A 186 0.56 19.84 -9.76
N GLU A 187 1.28 20.45 -10.70
CA GLU A 187 1.79 21.82 -10.56
C GLU A 187 0.69 22.85 -10.25
N CYS A 188 -0.48 22.71 -10.88
CA CYS A 188 -1.57 23.68 -10.78
C CYS A 188 -2.16 23.77 -9.35
N ASN A 189 -2.06 22.70 -8.55
CA ASN A 189 -2.72 22.62 -7.26
C ASN A 189 -2.09 23.52 -6.19
N PHE A 190 -0.84 23.98 -6.40
CA PHE A 190 -0.04 24.64 -5.36
C PHE A 190 0.71 25.89 -5.84
N LYS A 191 0.18 26.60 -6.84
CA LYS A 191 0.86 27.79 -7.41
C LYS A 191 1.01 28.92 -6.38
N ASN A 192 -0.01 29.17 -5.57
CA ASN A 192 -0.05 30.31 -4.64
C ASN A 192 0.77 30.07 -3.35
N GLN A 193 1.11 28.83 -3.08
CA GLN A 193 1.83 28.40 -1.88
C GLN A 193 3.35 28.46 -2.06
N TRP A 194 3.85 28.83 -3.24
CA TRP A 194 5.28 28.90 -3.51
C TRP A 194 5.92 30.11 -2.83
N ASN A 195 6.96 29.88 -2.02
CA ASN A 195 7.67 30.96 -1.35
C ASN A 195 8.85 31.47 -2.20
N GLU A 196 8.64 32.55 -2.96
CA GLU A 196 9.58 33.11 -3.93
C GLU A 196 10.74 33.95 -3.34
N LYS A 197 11.24 33.62 -2.14
CA LYS A 197 12.26 34.45 -1.48
C LYS A 197 13.63 34.51 -2.16
N SER A 198 13.97 33.59 -3.07
CA SER A 198 15.33 33.54 -3.65
C SER A 198 15.39 33.12 -5.12
N MET A 199 14.52 32.23 -5.57
CA MET A 199 14.43 31.81 -6.97
C MET A 199 12.98 31.58 -7.35
N THR A 200 12.60 32.00 -8.55
CA THR A 200 11.28 31.72 -9.09
C THR A 200 11.18 30.24 -9.45
N LYS A 201 9.95 29.72 -9.45
CA LYS A 201 9.67 28.34 -9.85
C LYS A 201 10.19 28.02 -11.25
N ALA A 202 9.99 28.91 -12.22
CA ALA A 202 10.43 28.72 -13.60
C ALA A 202 11.95 28.58 -13.71
N GLN A 203 12.70 29.37 -12.93
CA GLN A 203 14.16 29.26 -12.87
C GLN A 203 14.61 27.91 -12.30
N MET A 204 13.93 27.40 -11.27
CA MET A 204 14.26 26.09 -10.69
C MET A 204 13.98 24.95 -11.66
N ILE A 205 12.84 24.99 -12.37
CA ILE A 205 12.50 24.02 -13.42
C ILE A 205 13.56 24.03 -14.52
N SER A 206 13.92 25.21 -15.03
CA SER A 206 14.95 25.35 -16.07
C SER A 206 16.30 24.76 -15.62
N LYS A 207 16.74 25.04 -14.38
CA LYS A 207 17.98 24.45 -13.84
C LYS A 207 17.91 22.93 -13.69
N VAL A 208 16.76 22.37 -13.36
CA VAL A 208 16.60 20.91 -13.25
C VAL A 208 16.62 20.25 -14.63
N ILE A 209 15.90 20.81 -15.61
CA ILE A 209 15.78 20.26 -16.97
C ILE A 209 17.13 20.29 -17.70
N ASN A 210 17.82 21.44 -17.65
CA ASN A 210 19.05 21.71 -18.38
C ASN A 210 20.32 21.14 -17.70
N SER A 211 20.19 20.57 -16.50
CA SER A 211 21.34 19.99 -15.81
C SER A 211 21.78 18.68 -16.45
N LYS A 212 23.09 18.54 -16.67
CA LYS A 212 23.74 17.28 -17.05
C LYS A 212 23.97 16.33 -15.86
N VAL A 213 23.73 16.80 -14.63
CA VAL A 213 23.94 16.00 -13.42
C VAL A 213 22.79 15.00 -13.26
N LYS A 214 23.12 13.70 -13.28
CA LYS A 214 22.16 12.63 -13.03
C LYS A 214 21.53 12.82 -11.65
N GLY A 215 20.19 12.81 -11.59
CA GLY A 215 19.47 13.00 -10.33
C GLY A 215 19.47 14.44 -9.81
N LYS A 216 19.71 15.45 -10.67
CA LYS A 216 19.55 16.85 -10.26
C LYS A 216 18.15 17.07 -9.68
N THR A 217 18.13 17.58 -8.46
CA THR A 217 16.91 17.96 -7.75
C THR A 217 17.07 19.36 -7.19
N MET A 218 15.95 20.03 -6.98
CA MET A 218 15.88 21.29 -6.26
C MET A 218 14.69 21.24 -5.30
N SER A 219 14.69 22.09 -4.27
CA SER A 219 13.52 22.23 -3.42
C SER A 219 13.29 23.66 -2.98
N ALA A 220 12.03 24.03 -2.79
CA ALA A 220 11.60 25.31 -2.26
C ALA A 220 10.61 25.10 -1.11
N LYS A 221 10.69 25.95 -0.08
CA LYS A 221 9.69 25.95 0.99
C LYS A 221 8.33 26.37 0.43
N MET A 222 7.28 25.77 0.97
CA MET A 222 5.90 26.07 0.63
C MET A 222 5.23 26.72 1.84
N LYS A 223 4.38 27.72 1.62
CA LYS A 223 3.54 28.32 2.64
C LYS A 223 2.16 27.67 2.60
N PHE A 224 1.78 27.00 3.68
CA PHE A 224 0.43 26.49 3.86
C PHE A 224 -0.18 27.12 5.11
N GLU A 225 -1.49 27.37 5.09
CA GLU A 225 -2.22 27.83 6.27
C GLU A 225 -2.12 26.83 7.43
N ALA A 226 -1.94 25.54 7.12
CA ALA A 226 -1.82 24.45 8.09
C ALA A 226 -0.39 24.22 8.63
N GLY A 227 0.63 24.96 8.16
CA GLY A 227 2.00 24.85 8.67
C GLY A 227 3.11 25.05 7.62
N ASP A 228 4.26 25.54 8.09
CA ASP A 228 5.42 25.93 7.24
C ASP A 228 6.47 24.82 7.06
N ASN A 229 6.20 23.60 7.53
CA ASN A 229 7.16 22.49 7.48
C ASN A 229 7.21 21.76 6.11
N CYS A 230 6.41 22.22 5.15
CA CYS A 230 6.33 21.62 3.83
C CYS A 230 7.30 22.26 2.84
N ARG A 231 7.84 21.43 1.95
CA ARG A 231 8.60 21.88 0.79
C ARG A 231 8.22 21.11 -0.47
N MET A 232 8.35 21.78 -1.60
CA MET A 232 8.24 21.17 -2.91
C MET A 232 9.62 20.75 -3.39
N VAL A 233 9.78 19.48 -3.76
CA VAL A 233 10.95 18.96 -4.46
C VAL A 233 10.62 18.86 -5.94
N ILE A 234 11.53 19.36 -6.79
CA ILE A 234 11.46 19.24 -8.24
C ILE A 234 12.57 18.28 -8.67
N LYS A 235 12.19 17.25 -9.43
CA LYS A 235 13.13 16.34 -10.11
C LYS A 235 12.80 16.28 -11.60
N LYS A 236 13.80 15.94 -12.43
CA LYS A 236 13.57 15.59 -13.83
C LYS A 236 12.74 14.30 -13.90
N SER A 237 11.77 14.28 -14.81
CA SER A 237 10.99 13.07 -15.10
C SER A 237 11.84 12.08 -15.90
N GLU A 238 11.44 10.81 -15.84
CA GLU A 238 12.00 9.75 -16.69
C GLU A 238 11.36 9.79 -18.09
N ASP A 239 10.10 10.24 -18.19
CA ASP A 239 9.41 10.57 -19.44
C ASP A 239 9.34 12.10 -19.57
N ALA A 240 10.44 12.71 -20.02
CA ALA A 240 10.58 14.15 -20.11
C ALA A 240 9.81 14.77 -21.29
N GLU A 241 9.42 13.97 -22.29
CA GLU A 241 8.62 14.43 -23.44
C GLU A 241 7.18 14.72 -23.01
N LYS A 242 6.59 13.80 -22.24
CA LYS A 242 5.22 13.96 -21.74
C LYS A 242 5.14 14.88 -20.53
N GLU A 243 6.12 14.78 -19.65
CA GLU A 243 6.18 15.57 -18.44
C GLU A 243 7.62 15.91 -18.08
N PRO A 244 8.11 17.13 -18.32
CA PRO A 244 9.53 17.45 -18.12
C PRO A 244 10.03 17.26 -16.68
N VAL A 245 9.17 17.51 -15.69
CA VAL A 245 9.52 17.49 -14.26
C VAL A 245 8.42 16.88 -13.40
N ILE A 246 8.83 16.27 -12.30
CA ILE A 246 7.92 15.76 -11.26
C ILE A 246 8.03 16.67 -10.04
N PHE A 247 6.87 17.03 -9.48
CA PHE A 247 6.73 17.77 -8.24
C PHE A 247 6.37 16.83 -7.09
N LEU A 248 7.16 16.85 -6.02
CA LEU A 248 6.95 16.06 -4.81
C LEU A 248 6.80 16.99 -3.61
N LEU A 249 5.63 16.97 -2.98
CA LEU A 249 5.38 17.66 -1.73
C LEU A 249 5.81 16.78 -0.55
N THR A 250 6.57 17.33 0.38
CA THR A 250 7.08 16.58 1.52
C THR A 250 7.30 17.46 2.75
N ASN A 251 7.17 16.87 3.93
CA ASN A 251 7.58 17.43 5.22
C ASN A 251 8.85 16.77 5.78
N LEU A 252 9.57 16.01 4.95
CA LEU A 252 10.84 15.38 5.31
C LEU A 252 11.98 16.40 5.30
N SER A 253 12.79 16.35 6.36
CA SER A 253 14.06 17.08 6.51
C SER A 253 15.22 16.50 5.68
N LYS A 254 15.01 15.36 5.00
CA LYS A 254 16.00 14.74 4.11
C LYS A 254 16.38 15.67 2.94
N ASN A 255 17.56 15.50 2.33
CA ASN A 255 17.89 16.24 1.11
C ASN A 255 16.92 15.92 -0.05
N ALA A 256 16.77 16.84 -1.01
CA ALA A 256 15.84 16.71 -2.13
C ALA A 256 16.07 15.47 -3.02
N TYR A 257 17.32 15.08 -3.23
CA TYR A 257 17.68 13.88 -3.99
C TYR A 257 17.22 12.61 -3.26
N LYS A 258 17.48 12.48 -1.96
CA LYS A 258 17.02 11.34 -1.16
C LYS A 258 15.50 11.21 -1.15
N VAL A 259 14.76 12.33 -1.08
CA VAL A 259 13.30 12.31 -1.21
C VAL A 259 12.85 11.79 -2.57
N ALA A 260 13.51 12.23 -3.65
CA ALA A 260 13.22 11.76 -5.00
C ALA A 260 13.53 10.27 -5.21
N GLU A 261 14.54 9.73 -4.54
CA GLU A 261 14.86 8.30 -4.53
C GLU A 261 13.87 7.50 -3.67
N ASP A 262 13.52 8.00 -2.47
CA ASP A 262 12.50 7.37 -1.62
C ASP A 262 11.16 7.26 -2.34
N TYR A 263 10.75 8.30 -3.09
CA TYR A 263 9.52 8.26 -3.88
C TYR A 263 9.50 7.13 -4.93
N ARG A 264 10.66 6.73 -5.49
CA ARG A 264 10.69 5.63 -6.47
C ARG A 264 10.21 4.31 -5.89
N LYS A 265 10.31 4.11 -4.58
CA LYS A 265 9.81 2.91 -3.90
C LYS A 265 8.30 2.74 -4.04
N ARG A 266 7.56 3.83 -4.31
CA ARG A 266 6.11 3.78 -4.55
C ARG A 266 5.73 2.80 -5.67
N TRP A 267 6.56 2.65 -6.70
CA TRP A 267 6.30 1.71 -7.81
C TRP A 267 6.16 0.24 -7.37
N GLN A 268 6.59 -0.13 -6.17
CA GLN A 268 6.40 -1.49 -5.66
C GLN A 268 4.93 -1.86 -5.45
N ILE A 269 4.05 -0.88 -5.22
CA ILE A 269 2.60 -1.16 -5.08
C ILE A 269 1.96 -1.62 -6.40
N GLU A 270 2.46 -1.16 -7.55
CA GLU A 270 1.97 -1.65 -8.85
C GLU A 270 2.37 -3.10 -9.10
N THR A 271 3.56 -3.50 -8.63
CA THR A 271 3.98 -4.90 -8.67
C THR A 271 3.08 -5.75 -7.79
N CYS A 272 2.70 -5.25 -6.60
CA CYS A 272 1.68 -5.90 -5.78
C CYS A 272 0.36 -6.07 -6.53
N PHE A 273 -0.16 -5.03 -7.17
CA PHE A 273 -1.43 -5.15 -7.91
C PHE A 273 -1.34 -6.08 -9.10
N ARG A 274 -0.24 -6.13 -9.85
CA ARG A 274 -0.07 -7.13 -10.92
C ARG A 274 -0.25 -8.55 -10.39
N HIS A 275 0.36 -8.87 -9.24
CA HIS A 275 0.19 -10.19 -8.62
C HIS A 275 -1.23 -10.52 -8.15
N VAL A 276 -2.04 -9.49 -7.85
CA VAL A 276 -3.42 -9.66 -7.38
C VAL A 276 -4.43 -9.60 -8.53
N SER A 277 -4.11 -8.89 -9.62
CA SER A 277 -5.02 -8.64 -10.75
C SER A 277 -4.83 -9.59 -11.94
N ASP A 278 -3.70 -10.31 -12.04
CA ASP A 278 -3.49 -11.35 -13.06
C ASP A 278 -4.24 -12.67 -12.76
N ILE A 279 -5.42 -12.59 -12.13
CA ILE A 279 -6.29 -13.72 -11.74
C ILE A 279 -7.48 -13.83 -12.70
#